data_AF-A0A2N1PSA8-F1
#
_entry.id   AF-A0A2N1PSA8-F1
#
_cell.length_a   1.000
_cell.length_b   1.000
_cell.length_c   1.000
_cell.angle_alpha   90.00
_cell.angle_beta   90.00
_cell.angle_gamma   90.00
#
_symmetry.space_group_name_H-M   'P 1'
#
loop_
_entity.id
_entity.type
_entity.pdbx_description
1 polymer ?
#
loop_
_entity_poly.entity_id
_entity_poly.type
_entity_poly.pdbx_seq_one_letter_code
_entity_poly.pdbx_strand_id
1 'polypeptide(L)'
;MGKTGRKIKRAQKPAPDEEILTKSFTNHENVSIPDFSVRKGIVAPQINPVKINASTTSPETTNTTAGTEIVSRENRTASGPQGFTHNENNSSRGLILSGLLATLSFLIFCLTLVPVIQIAAVLFTPVPITYLSMCFGLKFGLLASMVGAAMTAMFMGPIQAYFYFSLFAIVGVVTGVLCRKGLSPMKLMVAGTAILVIGNILSYYGIERALGLEDFIKEARRGTVEAMQWGNEKMMEWGKYSDQQKQIMNRQSREIIRLIDLWLKLPIFIFVIASFSTFFLNHTVSSMLFSRMKIGGLPPLPPFLLWKAPSVLAMMLLVTLAAEPFTYPAATLMTRTQALALNHGLMAPGQSSGLALIMGIFGEKLLQPEPSTAHLLLLNLKLILSATLYFFGLSVAIFMLWSWKMPALFRLATLLLSIPFFFVFMLIGAIDSIMDFRGLEKLSDQSILISR
;
A
#
# COMPACT_ATOMS: atom_id res chain seq x y z
N MET A 1 -2.78 -92.84 -4.56
CA MET A 1 -3.86 -92.86 -3.54
C MET A 1 -4.53 -91.50 -3.50
N GLY A 2 -5.87 -91.40 -3.44
CA GLY A 2 -6.68 -90.14 -3.30
C GLY A 2 -6.62 -89.15 -4.49
N LYS A 3 -7.67 -88.55 -5.10
CA LYS A 3 -9.03 -88.09 -4.67
C LYS A 3 -8.95 -87.15 -3.43
N THR A 4 -9.54 -85.94 -3.30
CA THR A 4 -10.57 -85.15 -4.04
C THR A 4 -10.39 -83.64 -3.69
N GLY A 5 -10.81 -82.58 -4.40
CA GLY A 5 -11.42 -82.40 -5.74
C GLY A 5 -12.68 -81.50 -5.78
N ARG A 6 -12.57 -80.16 -5.90
CA ARG A 6 -13.75 -79.24 -6.06
C ARG A 6 -13.55 -78.12 -7.10
N LYS A 7 -14.60 -77.86 -7.89
CA LYS A 7 -14.74 -76.82 -8.93
C LYS A 7 -15.67 -75.69 -8.44
N ILE A 8 -15.61 -74.51 -9.08
CA ILE A 8 -16.73 -73.63 -9.57
C ILE A 8 -16.03 -72.44 -10.26
N LYS A 9 -15.92 -72.39 -11.59
CA LYS A 9 -16.85 -71.89 -12.64
C LYS A 9 -17.02 -70.35 -12.70
N ARG A 10 -16.54 -69.79 -13.83
CA ARG A 10 -16.85 -68.43 -14.34
C ARG A 10 -18.34 -68.29 -14.71
N ALA A 11 -18.83 -67.05 -14.69
CA ALA A 11 -19.92 -66.56 -15.53
C ALA A 11 -19.45 -65.28 -16.27
N GLN A 12 -20.07 -64.94 -17.40
CA GLN A 12 -19.50 -64.05 -18.42
C GLN A 12 -20.61 -63.31 -19.18
N LYS A 13 -20.36 -62.03 -19.57
CA LYS A 13 -21.18 -61.18 -20.47
C LYS A 13 -22.57 -60.76 -19.93
N PRO A 14 -23.28 -59.80 -20.57
CA PRO A 14 -22.92 -58.98 -21.74
C PRO A 14 -23.03 -57.45 -21.55
N ALA A 15 -22.63 -56.69 -22.57
CA ALA A 15 -23.08 -55.31 -22.81
C ALA A 15 -24.32 -55.30 -23.72
N PRO A 16 -25.11 -54.22 -23.75
CA PRO A 16 -26.02 -53.89 -24.84
C PRO A 16 -25.58 -52.61 -25.60
N ASP A 17 -26.02 -52.51 -26.85
CA ASP A 17 -25.63 -51.50 -27.83
C ASP A 17 -26.55 -50.25 -27.86
N GLU A 18 -26.33 -49.40 -28.86
CA GLU A 18 -26.93 -48.09 -29.15
C GLU A 18 -28.45 -48.11 -29.36
N GLU A 19 -29.17 -47.04 -28.97
CA GLU A 19 -29.81 -46.09 -29.92
C GLU A 19 -30.64 -44.95 -29.26
N ILE A 20 -30.61 -43.79 -29.93
CA ILE A 20 -31.64 -42.73 -30.04
C ILE A 20 -32.31 -42.20 -28.75
N LEU A 21 -31.99 -40.95 -28.38
CA LEU A 21 -32.98 -39.85 -28.44
C LEU A 21 -32.34 -38.45 -28.36
N THR A 22 -32.42 -37.73 -29.46
CA THR A 22 -32.21 -36.29 -29.53
C THR A 22 -33.27 -35.53 -28.74
N LYS A 23 -32.85 -34.57 -27.91
CA LYS A 23 -33.60 -33.32 -27.71
C LYS A 23 -32.73 -32.21 -27.11
N SER A 24 -32.90 -31.03 -27.69
CA SER A 24 -32.34 -29.75 -27.27
C SER A 24 -32.54 -29.45 -25.79
N PHE A 25 -31.57 -28.75 -25.17
CA PHE A 25 -31.83 -27.38 -24.72
C PHE A 25 -30.51 -26.60 -24.56
N THR A 26 -30.37 -25.55 -25.36
CA THR A 26 -29.44 -24.45 -25.09
C THR A 26 -29.83 -23.78 -23.77
N ASN A 27 -28.86 -23.59 -22.87
CA ASN A 27 -28.95 -22.52 -21.87
C ASN A 27 -27.54 -21.99 -21.57
N HIS A 28 -27.24 -20.82 -22.12
CA HIS A 28 -26.19 -19.97 -21.57
C HIS A 28 -26.68 -19.47 -20.21
N GLU A 29 -26.05 -19.92 -19.12
CA GLU A 29 -26.17 -19.19 -17.86
C GLU A 29 -25.45 -17.84 -18.01
N ASN A 30 -26.25 -16.80 -18.26
CA ASN A 30 -25.82 -15.43 -18.13
C ASN A 30 -25.43 -15.17 -16.67
N VAL A 31 -24.13 -15.24 -16.38
CA VAL A 31 -23.57 -14.74 -15.12
C VAL A 31 -23.83 -13.23 -15.07
N SER A 32 -24.86 -12.85 -14.33
CA SER A 32 -25.29 -11.47 -14.20
C SER A 32 -24.27 -10.66 -13.41
N ILE A 33 -23.57 -9.76 -14.11
CA ILE A 33 -22.72 -8.73 -13.51
C ILE A 33 -23.61 -7.88 -12.60
N PRO A 34 -23.21 -7.59 -11.34
CA PRO A 34 -24.00 -6.74 -10.45
C PRO A 34 -24.06 -5.32 -11.02
N ASP A 35 -25.26 -4.88 -11.35
CA ASP A 35 -25.55 -3.52 -11.77
C ASP A 35 -25.19 -2.51 -10.66
N PHE A 36 -24.29 -1.59 -10.95
CA PHE A 36 -23.90 -0.48 -10.06
C PHE A 36 -24.88 0.70 -10.19
N SER A 37 -26.18 0.41 -10.24
CA SER A 37 -27.22 1.44 -10.24
C SER A 37 -27.33 2.10 -8.86
N VAL A 38 -27.03 3.39 -8.85
CA VAL A 38 -27.11 4.27 -7.68
C VAL A 38 -28.51 4.19 -7.06
N ARG A 39 -28.60 3.95 -5.74
CA ARG A 39 -29.84 4.11 -4.97
C ARG A 39 -30.39 5.54 -5.10
N LYS A 40 -31.27 5.78 -6.07
CA LYS A 40 -32.14 6.95 -6.11
C LYS A 40 -33.17 6.81 -4.99
N GLY A 41 -33.05 7.63 -3.95
CA GLY A 41 -33.85 7.53 -2.74
C GLY A 41 -33.89 8.80 -1.91
N ILE A 42 -33.87 9.97 -2.55
CA ILE A 42 -34.20 11.26 -1.92
C ILE A 42 -35.13 12.01 -2.88
N VAL A 43 -36.27 12.46 -2.34
CA VAL A 43 -37.33 13.17 -3.07
C VAL A 43 -36.83 14.55 -3.52
N ALA A 44 -37.02 14.86 -4.80
CA ALA A 44 -36.79 16.22 -5.32
C ALA A 44 -38.05 17.09 -5.08
N PRO A 45 -37.91 18.32 -4.55
CA PRO A 45 -39.04 19.24 -4.47
C PRO A 45 -39.42 19.77 -5.86
N GLN A 46 -40.71 19.76 -6.16
CA GLN A 46 -41.29 20.36 -7.37
C GLN A 46 -41.05 21.87 -7.38
N ILE A 47 -40.43 22.40 -8.44
CA ILE A 47 -40.35 23.84 -8.69
C ILE A 47 -41.21 24.16 -9.91
N ASN A 48 -42.28 24.92 -9.71
CA ASN A 48 -43.16 25.38 -10.79
C ASN A 48 -42.40 26.31 -11.75
N PRO A 49 -42.56 26.16 -13.07
CA PRO A 49 -42.04 27.12 -14.04
C PRO A 49 -42.86 28.41 -14.00
N VAL A 50 -42.22 29.52 -13.63
CA VAL A 50 -42.79 30.87 -13.74
C VAL A 50 -42.86 31.25 -15.22
N LYS A 51 -44.05 31.55 -15.72
CA LYS A 51 -44.25 32.16 -17.04
C LYS A 51 -43.74 33.60 -17.01
N ILE A 52 -42.96 34.00 -18.01
CA ILE A 52 -42.70 35.41 -18.34
C ILE A 52 -43.21 35.65 -19.75
N ASN A 53 -44.16 36.57 -19.89
CA ASN A 53 -44.78 36.92 -21.16
C ASN A 53 -43.89 37.84 -22.00
N ALA A 54 -44.09 37.80 -23.32
CA ALA A 54 -43.49 38.75 -24.24
C ALA A 54 -44.39 40.00 -24.44
N SER A 55 -43.78 41.18 -24.45
CA SER A 55 -44.32 42.38 -25.11
C SER A 55 -43.21 43.41 -25.36
N THR A 56 -42.72 43.42 -26.61
CA THR A 56 -42.62 44.61 -27.48
C THR A 56 -42.42 45.99 -26.85
N THR A 57 -41.26 46.62 -27.12
CA THR A 57 -41.15 47.86 -27.94
C THR A 57 -39.70 48.17 -28.33
N SER A 58 -39.55 48.84 -29.47
CA SER A 58 -38.36 49.50 -30.04
C SER A 58 -38.83 50.90 -30.52
N PRO A 59 -37.99 51.86 -30.97
CA PRO A 59 -36.62 51.72 -31.52
C PRO A 59 -35.62 52.80 -31.03
N GLU A 60 -34.58 53.05 -31.85
CA GLU A 60 -33.60 54.17 -31.88
C GLU A 60 -32.29 54.02 -31.09
N THR A 61 -31.08 54.27 -31.65
CA THR A 61 -30.60 54.35 -33.06
C THR A 61 -29.05 54.30 -33.06
N THR A 62 -28.43 53.71 -34.10
CA THR A 62 -27.05 54.01 -34.62
C THR A 62 -25.81 53.91 -33.68
N ASN A 63 -24.62 53.42 -34.06
CA ASN A 63 -24.04 53.07 -35.37
C ASN A 63 -22.90 52.02 -35.22
N THR A 64 -22.74 51.19 -36.25
CA THR A 64 -21.48 50.79 -36.94
C THR A 64 -20.21 50.59 -36.09
N THR A 65 -19.55 49.42 -36.10
CA THR A 65 -18.76 48.93 -37.26
C THR A 65 -18.53 47.41 -37.21
N ALA A 66 -18.56 46.74 -38.36
CA ALA A 66 -18.31 45.30 -38.50
C ALA A 66 -16.81 44.96 -38.56
N GLY A 67 -16.44 43.74 -38.10
CA GLY A 67 -15.03 43.32 -38.03
C GLY A 67 -14.81 41.82 -37.75
N THR A 68 -15.32 40.98 -38.64
CA THR A 68 -14.82 39.62 -38.98
C THR A 68 -14.62 38.57 -37.87
N GLU A 69 -15.38 37.47 -37.94
CA GLU A 69 -15.08 36.23 -37.22
C GLU A 69 -13.73 35.61 -37.65
N ILE A 70 -12.90 35.22 -36.69
CA ILE A 70 -12.02 34.05 -36.84
C ILE A 70 -12.20 33.16 -35.61
N VAL A 71 -12.87 32.01 -35.81
CA VAL A 71 -13.10 31.00 -34.79
C VAL A 71 -11.81 30.19 -34.56
N SER A 72 -10.99 30.62 -33.61
CA SER A 72 -9.86 29.82 -33.10
C SER A 72 -10.30 29.01 -31.87
N ARG A 73 -10.82 27.81 -32.12
CA ARG A 73 -11.36 26.89 -31.11
C ARG A 73 -10.23 26.09 -30.43
N GLU A 74 -9.41 26.76 -29.61
CA GLU A 74 -8.24 26.13 -28.98
C GLU A 74 -8.48 25.70 -27.51
N ASN A 75 -8.43 24.38 -27.31
CA ASN A 75 -8.08 23.65 -26.07
C ASN A 75 -8.47 24.25 -24.71
N ARG A 76 -9.76 24.14 -24.36
CA ARG A 76 -10.17 24.03 -22.94
C ARG A 76 -9.92 22.61 -22.42
N THR A 77 -8.71 22.33 -21.94
CA THR A 77 -8.42 21.15 -21.11
C THR A 77 -7.73 21.56 -19.81
N ALA A 78 -8.04 20.84 -18.72
CA ALA A 78 -7.53 21.07 -17.36
C ALA A 78 -7.88 22.41 -16.69
N SER A 79 -9.17 22.73 -16.56
CA SER A 79 -9.61 23.59 -15.46
C SER A 79 -9.38 22.87 -14.12
N GLY A 80 -8.36 23.29 -13.37
CA GLY A 80 -8.26 22.97 -11.94
C GLY A 80 -9.48 23.49 -11.16
N PRO A 81 -9.64 23.12 -9.87
CA PRO A 81 -10.82 23.51 -9.08
C PRO A 81 -11.03 25.02 -9.11
N GLN A 82 -12.11 25.45 -9.76
CA GLN A 82 -12.44 26.87 -9.92
C GLN A 82 -12.76 27.47 -8.55
N GLY A 83 -12.01 28.49 -8.14
CA GLY A 83 -12.22 29.18 -6.87
C GLY A 83 -11.02 29.97 -6.32
N PHE A 84 -9.78 29.60 -6.71
CA PHE A 84 -8.56 30.21 -6.16
C PHE A 84 -7.56 30.66 -7.24
N THR A 85 -7.96 31.62 -8.07
CA THR A 85 -7.00 32.45 -8.82
C THR A 85 -6.44 33.54 -7.90
N HIS A 86 -5.16 33.88 -8.11
CA HIS A 86 -4.43 34.83 -7.28
C HIS A 86 -4.89 36.25 -7.61
N ASN A 87 -5.61 36.87 -6.67
CA ASN A 87 -5.87 38.31 -6.65
C ASN A 87 -5.19 38.86 -5.39
N GLU A 88 -4.56 40.04 -5.46
CA GLU A 88 -3.64 40.51 -4.40
C GLU A 88 -4.38 40.77 -3.07
N ASN A 89 -5.67 41.13 -3.14
CA ASN A 89 -6.58 41.24 -1.99
C ASN A 89 -6.80 39.92 -1.22
N ASN A 90 -6.41 38.76 -1.76
CA ASN A 90 -6.46 37.48 -1.05
C ASN A 90 -5.21 37.23 -0.17
N SER A 91 -4.16 38.07 -0.26
CA SER A 91 -2.90 37.86 0.48
C SER A 91 -3.11 37.89 1.99
N SER A 92 -3.79 38.91 2.52
CA SER A 92 -4.05 39.03 3.98
C SER A 92 -4.95 37.91 4.51
N ARG A 93 -5.98 37.50 3.77
CA ARG A 93 -6.85 36.37 4.13
C ARG A 93 -6.09 35.05 4.11
N GLY A 94 -5.26 34.83 3.09
CA GLY A 94 -4.39 33.66 3.00
C GLY A 94 -3.36 33.61 4.13
N LEU A 95 -2.79 34.74 4.53
CA LEU A 95 -1.83 34.84 5.64
C LEU A 95 -2.48 34.48 6.99
N ILE A 96 -3.64 35.06 7.31
CA ILE A 96 -4.39 34.75 8.55
C ILE A 96 -4.76 33.27 8.60
N LEU A 97 -5.29 32.72 7.50
CA LEU A 97 -5.68 31.32 7.43
C LEU A 97 -4.46 30.38 7.48
N SER A 98 -3.31 30.79 6.95
CA SER A 98 -2.04 30.06 7.10
C SER A 98 -1.60 29.96 8.55
N GLY A 99 -1.67 31.06 9.30
CA GLY A 99 -1.38 31.07 10.73
C GLY A 99 -2.31 30.15 11.51
N LEU A 100 -3.62 30.25 11.29
CA LEU A 100 -4.62 29.43 11.99
C LEU A 100 -4.46 27.93 11.69
N LEU A 101 -4.18 27.55 10.44
CA LEU A 101 -3.95 26.15 10.05
C LEU A 101 -2.58 25.61 10.48
N ALA A 102 -1.55 26.45 10.56
CA ALA A 102 -0.25 26.08 11.15
C ALA A 102 -0.41 25.77 12.64
N THR A 103 -1.05 26.67 13.39
CA THR A 103 -1.36 26.46 14.81
C THR A 103 -2.24 25.23 15.02
N LEU A 104 -3.24 25.00 14.18
CA LEU A 104 -4.07 23.79 14.24
C LEU A 104 -3.25 22.51 13.99
N SER A 105 -2.34 22.51 13.02
CA SER A 105 -1.44 21.38 12.76
C SER A 105 -0.52 21.10 13.95
N PHE A 106 0.06 22.15 14.55
CA PHE A 106 0.83 22.05 15.80
C PHE A 106 0.00 21.49 16.96
N LEU A 107 -1.23 21.98 17.18
CA LEU A 107 -2.11 21.49 18.25
C LEU A 107 -2.48 20.02 18.07
N ILE A 108 -2.74 19.56 16.84
CA ILE A 108 -2.96 18.14 16.54
C ILE A 108 -1.66 17.34 16.76
N PHE A 109 -0.49 17.90 16.41
CA PHE A 109 0.78 17.24 16.68
C PHE A 109 1.06 17.08 18.18
N CYS A 110 0.69 18.04 19.04
CA CYS A 110 0.79 17.85 20.50
C CYS A 110 0.02 16.62 21.01
N LEU A 111 -1.07 16.22 20.33
CA LEU A 111 -1.84 15.01 20.67
C LEU A 111 -1.07 13.71 20.35
N THR A 112 0.05 13.75 19.61
CA THR A 112 0.90 12.56 19.41
C THR A 112 1.64 12.13 20.67
N LEU A 113 1.71 12.99 21.70
CA LEU A 113 2.28 12.65 23.00
C LEU A 113 1.37 11.73 23.84
N VAL A 114 0.08 11.65 23.52
CA VAL A 114 -0.87 10.84 24.28
C VAL A 114 -0.97 9.44 23.67
N PRO A 115 -0.64 8.36 24.41
CA PRO A 115 -0.80 6.99 23.94
C PRO A 115 -2.23 6.70 23.48
N VAL A 116 -2.38 5.78 22.53
CA VAL A 116 -3.64 5.48 21.80
C VAL A 116 -4.08 6.62 20.86
N ILE A 117 -4.19 7.86 21.34
CA ILE A 117 -4.59 9.03 20.53
C ILE A 117 -3.56 9.32 19.43
N GLN A 118 -2.27 9.03 19.67
CA GLN A 118 -1.20 9.26 18.70
C GLN A 118 -1.50 8.70 17.30
N ILE A 119 -2.20 7.56 17.20
CA ILE A 119 -2.48 6.91 15.90
C ILE A 119 -3.38 7.80 15.05
N ALA A 120 -4.41 8.40 15.67
CA ALA A 120 -5.27 9.37 15.00
C ALA A 120 -4.51 10.69 14.75
N ALA A 121 -3.81 11.21 15.74
CA ALA A 121 -3.06 12.47 15.63
C ALA A 121 -2.04 12.47 14.48
N VAL A 122 -1.29 11.37 14.32
CA VAL A 122 -0.35 11.13 13.21
C VAL A 122 -1.02 11.28 11.84
N LEU A 123 -2.26 10.77 11.70
CA LEU A 123 -3.01 10.82 10.44
C LEU A 123 -3.64 12.20 10.16
N PHE A 124 -4.03 12.94 11.20
CA PHE A 124 -4.67 14.25 11.04
C PHE A 124 -3.68 15.43 10.99
N THR A 125 -2.47 15.30 11.56
CA THR A 125 -1.46 16.38 11.60
C THR A 125 -1.14 17.01 10.23
N PRO A 126 -0.99 16.23 9.12
CA PRO A 126 -0.67 16.81 7.81
C PRO A 126 -1.89 17.42 7.09
N VAL A 127 -3.13 17.18 7.56
CA VAL A 127 -4.36 17.55 6.83
C VAL A 127 -4.58 19.07 6.76
N PRO A 128 -4.39 19.87 7.84
CA PRO A 128 -4.46 21.34 7.75
C PRO A 128 -3.45 21.93 6.75
N ILE A 129 -2.23 21.37 6.71
CA ILE A 129 -1.17 21.79 5.78
C ILE A 129 -1.50 21.34 4.34
N THR A 130 -2.09 20.16 4.17
CA THR A 130 -2.60 19.66 2.87
C THR A 130 -3.63 20.61 2.29
N TYR A 131 -4.60 21.04 3.09
CA TYR A 131 -5.62 22.01 2.69
C TYR A 131 -5.00 23.34 2.26
N LEU A 132 -4.12 23.92 3.09
CA LEU A 132 -3.47 25.19 2.79
C LEU A 132 -2.61 25.12 1.52
N SER A 133 -1.84 24.05 1.39
CA SER A 133 -0.94 23.83 0.24
C SER A 133 -1.71 23.58 -1.06
N MET A 134 -2.91 23.02 -0.98
CA MET A 134 -3.82 22.87 -2.12
C MET A 134 -4.43 24.21 -2.53
N CYS A 135 -4.98 24.99 -1.59
CA CYS A 135 -5.66 26.25 -1.89
C CYS A 135 -4.68 27.38 -2.27
N PHE A 136 -3.62 27.57 -1.50
CA PHE A 136 -2.71 28.71 -1.62
C PHE A 136 -1.36 28.35 -2.26
N GLY A 137 -0.98 27.08 -2.26
CA GLY A 137 0.20 26.58 -2.97
C GLY A 137 1.46 26.44 -2.12
N LEU A 138 2.56 26.08 -2.78
CA LEU A 138 3.83 25.71 -2.14
C LEU A 138 4.36 26.77 -1.17
N LYS A 139 4.30 28.07 -1.52
CA LYS A 139 4.81 29.16 -0.66
C LYS A 139 4.13 29.20 0.71
N PHE A 140 2.79 29.17 0.72
CA PHE A 140 2.01 29.21 1.95
C PHE A 140 2.08 27.90 2.72
N GLY A 141 2.11 26.76 2.01
CA GLY A 141 2.36 25.45 2.61
C GLY A 141 3.66 25.41 3.40
N LEU A 142 4.79 25.79 2.77
CA LEU A 142 6.10 25.85 3.43
C LEU A 142 6.13 26.86 4.58
N LEU A 143 5.52 28.05 4.41
CA LEU A 143 5.47 29.05 5.48
C LEU A 143 4.74 28.54 6.73
N ALA A 144 3.58 27.88 6.53
CA ALA A 144 2.84 27.26 7.62
C ALA A 144 3.60 26.08 8.25
N SER A 145 4.31 25.27 7.45
CA SER A 145 5.20 24.23 7.95
C SER A 145 6.32 24.78 8.83
N MET A 146 6.92 25.91 8.46
CA MET A 146 7.96 26.58 9.25
C MET A 146 7.40 27.18 10.55
N VAL A 147 6.22 27.81 10.51
CA VAL A 147 5.53 28.32 11.72
C VAL A 147 5.19 27.17 12.67
N GLY A 148 4.60 26.08 12.15
CA GLY A 148 4.31 24.89 12.95
C GLY A 148 5.58 24.28 13.57
N ALA A 149 6.66 24.17 12.80
CA ALA A 149 7.94 23.65 13.30
C ALA A 149 8.56 24.58 14.36
N ALA A 150 8.47 25.90 14.21
CA ALA A 150 8.92 26.86 15.21
C ALA A 150 8.11 26.74 16.52
N MET A 151 6.78 26.60 16.43
CA MET A 151 5.94 26.32 17.61
C MET A 151 6.34 24.99 18.27
N THR A 152 6.49 23.92 17.50
CA THR A 152 6.97 22.63 18.03
C THR A 152 8.35 22.76 18.68
N ALA A 153 9.27 23.56 18.13
CA ALA A 153 10.59 23.78 18.72
C ALA A 153 10.51 24.49 20.07
N MET A 154 9.62 25.49 20.19
CA MET A 154 9.42 26.26 21.42
C MET A 154 8.76 25.43 22.55
N PHE A 155 7.81 24.55 22.22
CA PHE A 155 7.02 23.82 23.23
C PHE A 155 7.45 22.36 23.46
N MET A 156 8.00 21.70 22.45
CA MET A 156 8.36 20.26 22.47
C MET A 156 9.86 20.01 22.21
N GLY A 157 10.63 21.08 21.98
CA GLY A 157 12.07 21.02 21.71
C GLY A 157 12.44 20.79 20.25
N PRO A 158 13.70 21.07 19.86
CA PRO A 158 14.14 21.08 18.46
C PRO A 158 14.08 19.70 17.80
N ILE A 159 14.24 18.62 18.56
CA ILE A 159 14.15 17.24 18.06
C ILE A 159 12.73 16.93 17.59
N GLN A 160 11.71 17.34 18.37
CA GLN A 160 10.32 17.13 17.99
C GLN A 160 9.91 18.05 16.83
N ALA A 161 10.45 19.27 16.75
CA ALA A 161 10.26 20.16 15.61
C ALA A 161 10.78 19.56 14.31
N TYR A 162 11.93 18.88 14.38
CA TYR A 162 12.50 18.15 13.26
C TYR A 162 11.57 17.02 12.81
N PHE A 163 11.12 16.15 13.74
CA PHE A 163 10.17 15.08 13.40
C PHE A 163 8.85 15.61 12.83
N TYR A 164 8.29 16.69 13.43
CA TYR A 164 7.11 17.38 12.91
C TYR A 164 7.31 17.81 11.45
N PHE A 165 8.40 18.51 11.17
CA PHE A 165 8.67 19.04 9.83
C PHE A 165 8.89 17.92 8.81
N SER A 166 9.78 16.99 9.14
CA SER A 166 10.21 15.87 8.28
C SER A 166 9.10 14.88 7.97
N LEU A 167 8.35 14.44 8.99
CA LEU A 167 7.39 13.32 8.86
C LEU A 167 5.96 13.77 8.58
N PHE A 168 5.60 15.02 8.88
CA PHE A 168 4.21 15.49 8.76
C PHE A 168 4.07 16.73 7.89
N ALA A 169 4.90 17.75 8.09
CA ALA A 169 4.76 19.01 7.39
C ALA A 169 5.08 18.86 5.89
N ILE A 170 6.19 18.19 5.55
CA ILE A 170 6.52 17.84 4.15
C ILE A 170 5.41 17.01 3.51
N VAL A 171 4.83 16.04 4.22
CA VAL A 171 3.71 15.21 3.71
C VAL A 171 2.52 16.09 3.33
N GLY A 172 2.12 17.01 4.21
CA GLY A 172 1.02 17.93 3.93
C GLY A 172 1.29 18.82 2.72
N VAL A 173 2.50 19.40 2.63
CA VAL A 173 2.90 20.25 1.49
C VAL A 173 2.89 19.48 0.17
N VAL A 174 3.51 18.29 0.15
CA VAL A 174 3.61 17.45 -1.04
C VAL A 174 2.23 16.98 -1.50
N THR A 175 1.38 16.45 -0.61
CA THR A 175 0.02 16.03 -0.96
C THR A 175 -0.78 17.20 -1.52
N GLY A 176 -0.80 18.36 -0.86
CA GLY A 176 -1.58 19.52 -1.31
C GLY A 176 -1.11 20.09 -2.65
N VAL A 177 0.20 20.21 -2.87
CA VAL A 177 0.77 20.73 -4.13
C VAL A 177 0.54 19.78 -5.30
N LEU A 178 0.67 18.46 -5.10
CA LEU A 178 0.42 17.48 -6.16
C LEU A 178 -1.08 17.39 -6.51
N CYS A 179 -1.98 17.50 -5.52
CA CYS A 179 -3.41 17.62 -5.77
C CYS A 179 -3.76 18.91 -6.54
N ARG A 180 -3.17 20.06 -6.17
CA ARG A 180 -3.36 21.33 -6.91
C ARG A 180 -2.93 21.23 -8.38
N LYS A 181 -1.93 20.41 -8.70
CA LYS A 181 -1.48 20.13 -10.08
C LYS A 181 -2.44 19.24 -10.88
N GLY A 182 -3.53 18.72 -10.29
CA GLY A 182 -4.52 17.90 -10.99
C GLY A 182 -3.96 16.58 -11.54
N LEU A 183 -2.94 16.01 -10.90
CA LEU A 183 -2.34 14.75 -11.34
C LEU A 183 -3.34 13.59 -11.25
N SER A 184 -3.28 12.66 -12.21
CA SER A 184 -4.07 11.43 -12.15
C SER A 184 -3.67 10.57 -10.94
N PRO A 185 -4.59 9.77 -10.34
CA PRO A 185 -4.35 9.03 -9.10
C PRO A 185 -3.04 8.23 -9.05
N MET A 186 -2.66 7.56 -10.14
CA MET A 186 -1.41 6.80 -10.21
C MET A 186 -0.17 7.70 -10.26
N LYS A 187 -0.20 8.78 -11.05
CA LYS A 187 0.89 9.77 -11.10
C LYS A 187 1.06 10.48 -9.75
N LEU A 188 -0.05 10.75 -9.07
CA LEU A 188 -0.09 11.33 -7.73
C LEU A 188 0.58 10.40 -6.70
N MET A 189 0.19 9.12 -6.65
CA MET A 189 0.77 8.12 -5.72
C MET A 189 2.28 7.92 -5.95
N VAL A 190 2.72 7.76 -7.21
CA VAL A 190 4.14 7.56 -7.54
C VAL A 190 4.96 8.81 -7.22
N ALA A 191 4.52 10.01 -7.64
CA ALA A 191 5.25 11.25 -7.37
C ALA A 191 5.31 11.58 -5.88
N GLY A 192 4.21 11.40 -5.15
CA GLY A 192 4.16 11.61 -3.69
C GLY A 192 5.09 10.67 -2.94
N THR A 193 5.03 9.37 -3.27
CA THR A 193 5.94 8.37 -2.69
C THR A 193 7.40 8.70 -2.98
N ALA A 194 7.76 9.03 -4.22
CA ALA A 194 9.14 9.34 -4.60
C ALA A 194 9.69 10.57 -3.84
N ILE A 195 8.90 11.65 -3.71
CA ILE A 195 9.31 12.85 -2.98
C ILE A 195 9.46 12.53 -1.48
N LEU A 196 8.56 11.74 -0.90
CA LEU A 196 8.67 11.33 0.52
C LEU A 196 9.81 10.35 0.78
N VAL A 197 10.21 9.51 -0.18
CA VAL A 197 11.41 8.67 -0.05
C VAL A 197 12.65 9.55 0.06
N ILE A 198 12.78 10.56 -0.81
CA ILE A 198 13.86 11.55 -0.74
C ILE A 198 13.81 12.31 0.60
N GLY A 199 12.60 12.71 1.04
CA GLY A 199 12.38 13.34 2.33
C GLY A 199 12.83 12.47 3.52
N ASN A 200 12.46 11.20 3.54
CA ASN A 200 12.83 10.25 4.60
C ASN A 200 14.34 9.92 4.60
N ILE A 201 14.96 9.78 3.42
CA ILE A 201 16.42 9.61 3.30
C ILE A 201 17.15 10.84 3.85
N LEU A 202 16.74 12.05 3.45
CA LEU A 202 17.30 13.29 3.98
C LEU A 202 17.05 13.43 5.49
N SER A 203 15.89 12.95 5.97
CA SER A 203 15.52 12.97 7.38
C SER A 203 16.37 12.02 8.23
N TYR A 204 16.69 10.84 7.70
CA TYR A 204 17.61 9.90 8.32
C TYR A 204 19.02 10.51 8.47
N TYR A 205 19.60 11.03 7.38
CA TYR A 205 20.94 11.64 7.41
C TYR A 205 20.99 12.93 8.24
N GLY A 206 19.88 13.66 8.34
CA GLY A 206 19.79 14.83 9.20
C GLY A 206 19.70 14.48 10.68
N ILE A 207 19.02 13.39 11.06
CA ILE A 207 19.03 12.84 12.43
C ILE A 207 20.45 12.40 12.82
N GLU A 208 21.09 11.60 11.96
CA GLU A 208 22.45 11.09 12.14
C GLU A 208 23.44 12.24 12.43
N ARG A 209 23.40 13.32 11.64
CA ARG A 209 24.26 14.50 11.85
C ARG A 209 23.84 15.44 12.98
N ALA A 210 22.54 15.69 13.17
CA ALA A 210 22.07 16.67 14.16
C ALA A 210 22.18 16.16 15.60
N LEU A 211 22.11 14.84 15.80
CA LEU A 211 22.19 14.20 17.11
C LEU A 211 23.50 13.44 17.36
N GLY A 212 24.43 13.44 16.39
CA GLY A 212 25.68 12.68 16.46
C GLY A 212 25.48 11.16 16.50
N LEU A 213 24.32 10.69 16.03
CA LEU A 213 23.87 9.31 16.17
C LEU A 213 24.35 8.42 15.02
N GLU A 214 25.68 8.24 14.89
CA GLU A 214 26.24 7.03 14.26
C GLU A 214 25.70 5.75 14.94
N ASP A 215 25.23 5.90 16.18
CA ASP A 215 24.58 4.89 16.98
C ASP A 215 23.05 4.83 16.83
N PHE A 216 22.33 5.61 16.00
CA PHE A 216 20.85 5.51 15.96
C PHE A 216 20.38 4.09 15.62
N ILE A 217 21.01 3.47 14.63
CA ILE A 217 20.77 2.08 14.26
C ILE A 217 21.19 1.12 15.37
N LYS A 218 22.32 1.39 16.07
CA LYS A 218 22.82 0.55 17.17
C LYS A 218 21.94 0.66 18.43
N GLU A 219 21.34 1.82 18.67
CA GLU A 219 20.43 2.12 19.78
C GLU A 219 19.05 1.52 19.51
N ALA A 220 18.51 1.71 18.30
CA ALA A 220 17.27 1.05 17.87
C ALA A 220 17.42 -0.49 17.93
N ARG A 221 18.57 -1.01 17.50
CA ARG A 221 18.94 -2.42 17.69
C ARG A 221 18.98 -2.78 19.18
N ARG A 222 19.74 -2.04 20.01
CA ARG A 222 19.91 -2.29 21.45
C ARG A 222 18.57 -2.37 22.16
N GLY A 223 17.74 -1.33 22.05
CA GLY A 223 16.42 -1.28 22.66
C GLY A 223 15.50 -2.42 22.18
N THR A 224 15.58 -2.81 20.90
CA THR A 224 14.80 -3.96 20.39
C THR A 224 15.30 -5.29 20.97
N VAL A 225 16.62 -5.49 21.06
CA VAL A 225 17.24 -6.69 21.63
C VAL A 225 16.98 -6.79 23.14
N GLU A 226 17.11 -5.69 23.87
CA GLU A 226 16.83 -5.60 25.31
C GLU A 226 15.35 -5.85 25.61
N ALA A 227 14.42 -5.21 24.88
CA ALA A 227 12.99 -5.46 25.02
C ALA A 227 12.63 -6.93 24.73
N MET A 228 13.28 -7.55 23.73
CA MET A 228 13.10 -8.97 23.44
C MET A 228 13.66 -9.87 24.54
N GLN A 229 14.86 -9.58 25.05
CA GLN A 229 15.48 -10.33 26.14
C GLN A 229 14.66 -10.22 27.43
N TRP A 230 14.18 -9.03 27.77
CA TRP A 230 13.28 -8.78 28.89
C TRP A 230 11.96 -9.56 28.75
N GLY A 231 11.36 -9.57 27.55
CA GLY A 231 10.16 -10.36 27.27
C GLY A 231 10.39 -11.86 27.43
N ASN A 232 11.53 -12.37 26.94
CA ASN A 232 11.93 -13.76 27.11
C ASN A 232 12.22 -14.11 28.58
N GLU A 233 12.86 -13.23 29.33
CA GLU A 233 13.13 -13.39 30.76
C GLU A 233 11.83 -13.44 31.57
N LYS A 234 10.90 -12.50 31.34
CA LYS A 234 9.59 -12.49 32.00
C LYS A 234 8.73 -13.70 31.62
N MET A 235 8.81 -14.18 30.38
CA MET A 235 8.23 -15.48 30.02
C MET A 235 8.90 -16.63 30.78
N MET A 236 10.23 -16.67 30.88
CA MET A 236 10.95 -17.70 31.66
C MET A 236 10.68 -17.66 33.17
N GLU A 237 10.33 -16.50 33.72
CA GLU A 237 9.93 -16.31 35.11
C GLU A 237 8.49 -16.81 35.36
N TRP A 238 7.57 -16.56 34.42
CA TRP A 238 6.15 -16.93 34.56
C TRP A 238 5.85 -18.37 34.11
N GLY A 239 6.67 -18.95 33.24
CA GLY A 239 6.50 -20.32 32.75
C GLY A 239 7.54 -21.29 33.32
N LYS A 240 7.10 -22.45 33.80
CA LYS A 240 7.98 -23.57 34.22
C LYS A 240 8.61 -24.29 33.01
N TYR A 241 9.37 -23.56 32.20
CA TYR A 241 9.99 -24.08 30.98
C TYR A 241 11.12 -25.06 31.28
N SER A 242 11.13 -26.21 30.59
CA SER A 242 12.25 -27.16 30.64
C SER A 242 13.49 -26.58 29.96
N ASP A 243 14.68 -27.08 30.30
CA ASP A 243 15.92 -26.55 29.70
C ASP A 243 16.00 -26.76 28.18
N GLN A 244 15.31 -27.77 27.65
CA GLN A 244 15.13 -27.95 26.21
C GLN A 244 14.30 -26.82 25.59
N GLN A 245 13.22 -26.36 26.25
CA GLN A 245 12.42 -25.21 25.80
C GLN A 245 13.23 -23.91 25.87
N LYS A 246 14.02 -23.68 26.94
CA LYS A 246 14.94 -22.54 27.04
C LYS A 246 15.95 -22.52 25.89
N GLN A 247 16.53 -23.68 25.54
CA GLN A 247 17.45 -23.77 24.40
C GLN A 247 16.79 -23.46 23.05
N ILE A 248 15.54 -23.89 22.83
CA ILE A 248 14.77 -23.56 21.62
C ILE A 248 14.51 -22.06 21.55
N MET A 249 14.05 -21.44 22.64
CA MET A 249 13.77 -20.00 22.71
C MET A 249 15.04 -19.15 22.53
N ASN A 250 16.17 -19.59 23.07
CA ASN A 250 17.48 -18.95 22.85
C ASN A 250 17.98 -19.07 21.40
N ARG A 251 17.67 -20.18 20.69
CA ARG A 251 17.94 -20.28 19.24
C ARG A 251 17.05 -19.32 18.45
N GLN A 252 15.74 -19.35 18.68
CA GLN A 252 14.77 -18.46 18.04
C GLN A 252 15.14 -16.98 18.21
N SER A 253 15.58 -16.60 19.42
CA SER A 253 16.03 -15.24 19.71
C SER A 253 17.24 -14.82 18.88
N ARG A 254 18.24 -15.70 18.70
CA ARG A 254 19.39 -15.38 17.83
C ARG A 254 19.00 -15.20 16.37
N GLU A 255 18.07 -16.00 15.85
CA GLU A 255 17.59 -15.81 14.48
C GLU A 255 16.79 -14.52 14.32
N ILE A 256 15.95 -14.15 15.30
CA ILE A 256 15.21 -12.88 15.28
C ILE A 256 16.18 -11.67 15.36
N ILE A 257 17.25 -11.76 16.16
CA ILE A 257 18.30 -10.72 16.21
C ILE A 257 19.02 -10.61 14.85
N ARG A 258 19.37 -11.73 14.20
CA ARG A 258 19.94 -11.71 12.84
C ARG A 258 18.99 -11.09 11.82
N LEU A 259 17.68 -11.33 11.94
CA LEU A 259 16.70 -10.67 11.10
C LEU A 259 16.69 -9.16 11.37
N ILE A 260 16.63 -8.70 12.62
CA ILE A 260 16.72 -7.27 12.97
C ILE A 260 17.98 -6.63 12.33
N ASP A 261 19.14 -7.29 12.44
CA ASP A 261 20.40 -6.83 11.85
C ASP A 261 20.35 -6.73 10.32
N LEU A 262 19.69 -7.69 9.65
CA LEU A 262 19.49 -7.65 8.21
C LEU A 262 18.49 -6.55 7.81
N TRP A 263 17.38 -6.39 8.54
CA TRP A 263 16.37 -5.38 8.27
C TRP A 263 16.92 -3.95 8.42
N LEU A 264 17.77 -3.71 9.42
CA LEU A 264 18.46 -2.43 9.60
C LEU A 264 19.47 -2.12 8.47
N LYS A 265 20.02 -3.14 7.80
CA LYS A 265 20.85 -2.99 6.59
C LYS A 265 20.05 -2.72 5.30
N LEU A 266 18.70 -2.63 5.37
CA LEU A 266 17.82 -2.43 4.21
C LEU A 266 16.96 -1.14 4.31
N PRO A 267 17.57 0.04 4.50
CA PRO A 267 16.84 1.29 4.77
C PRO A 267 15.96 1.73 3.58
N ILE A 268 16.36 1.45 2.34
CA ILE A 268 15.62 1.88 1.14
C ILE A 268 14.24 1.22 1.09
N PHE A 269 14.14 -0.09 1.36
CA PHE A 269 12.85 -0.78 1.44
C PHE A 269 11.94 -0.16 2.51
N ILE A 270 12.48 0.07 3.71
CA ILE A 270 11.75 0.67 4.83
C ILE A 270 11.22 2.06 4.44
N PHE A 271 12.08 2.92 3.87
CA PHE A 271 11.67 4.26 3.42
C PHE A 271 10.63 4.23 2.32
N VAL A 272 10.70 3.30 1.35
CA VAL A 272 9.69 3.17 0.29
C VAL A 272 8.32 2.77 0.86
N ILE A 273 8.27 1.76 1.72
CA ILE A 273 7.00 1.30 2.32
C ILE A 273 6.41 2.33 3.29
N ALA A 274 7.25 2.96 4.12
CA ALA A 274 6.81 4.05 5.00
C ALA A 274 6.28 5.24 4.21
N SER A 275 7.00 5.69 3.18
CA SER A 275 6.59 6.82 2.32
C SER A 275 5.28 6.56 1.59
N PHE A 276 5.13 5.36 1.00
CA PHE A 276 3.90 4.96 0.33
C PHE A 276 2.72 4.94 1.30
N SER A 277 2.90 4.29 2.46
CA SER A 277 1.85 4.17 3.48
C SER A 277 1.41 5.53 4.01
N THR A 278 2.36 6.39 4.38
CA THR A 278 2.09 7.75 4.87
C THR A 278 1.41 8.62 3.81
N PHE A 279 1.85 8.57 2.55
CA PHE A 279 1.22 9.33 1.47
C PHE A 279 -0.21 8.85 1.18
N PHE A 280 -0.41 7.53 1.07
CA PHE A 280 -1.71 6.92 0.81
C PHE A 280 -2.71 7.20 1.94
N LEU A 281 -2.29 7.03 3.20
CA LEU A 281 -3.14 7.28 4.37
C LEU A 281 -3.47 8.78 4.50
N ASN A 282 -2.49 9.68 4.36
CA ASN A 282 -2.75 11.13 4.40
C ASN A 282 -3.71 11.56 3.28
N HIS A 283 -3.51 11.09 2.04
CA HIS A 283 -4.43 11.40 0.93
C HIS A 283 -5.84 10.87 1.19
N THR A 284 -5.96 9.65 1.73
CA THR A 284 -7.26 9.03 2.05
C THR A 284 -8.01 9.80 3.13
N VAL A 285 -7.34 10.12 4.26
CA VAL A 285 -7.93 10.90 5.36
C VAL A 285 -8.28 12.32 4.92
N SER A 286 -7.38 12.96 4.16
CA SER A 286 -7.63 14.27 3.53
C SER A 286 -8.86 14.23 2.63
N SER A 287 -8.95 13.28 1.70
CA SER A 287 -10.09 13.13 0.78
C SER A 287 -11.40 12.85 1.54
N MET A 288 -11.35 12.06 2.61
CA MET A 288 -12.50 11.80 3.48
C MET A 288 -12.97 13.08 4.19
N LEU A 289 -12.05 13.88 4.75
CA LEU A 289 -12.41 15.11 5.45
C LEU A 289 -12.90 16.20 4.49
N PHE A 290 -12.21 16.41 3.36
CA PHE A 290 -12.57 17.44 2.39
C PHE A 290 -13.90 17.15 1.69
N SER A 291 -14.20 15.88 1.36
CA SER A 291 -15.53 15.50 0.85
C SER A 291 -16.65 15.76 1.86
N ARG A 292 -16.42 15.50 3.17
CA ARG A 292 -17.36 15.87 4.25
C ARG A 292 -17.58 17.37 4.35
N MET A 293 -16.53 18.16 4.15
CA MET A 293 -16.59 19.63 4.13
C MET A 293 -17.06 20.23 2.80
N LYS A 294 -17.41 19.40 1.79
CA LYS A 294 -17.75 19.81 0.41
C LYS A 294 -16.65 20.62 -0.29
N ILE A 295 -15.39 20.44 0.14
CA ILE A 295 -14.21 21.04 -0.47
C ILE A 295 -13.76 20.14 -1.62
N GLY A 296 -13.95 20.60 -2.85
CA GLY A 296 -13.43 19.93 -4.05
C GLY A 296 -11.92 20.15 -4.23
N GLY A 297 -11.30 19.32 -5.06
CA GLY A 297 -9.91 19.53 -5.52
C GLY A 297 -8.97 18.31 -5.38
N LEU A 298 -9.35 17.27 -4.63
CA LEU A 298 -8.60 16.02 -4.60
C LEU A 298 -9.16 15.05 -5.64
N PRO A 299 -8.31 14.42 -6.47
CA PRO A 299 -8.75 13.31 -7.30
C PRO A 299 -9.13 12.14 -6.38
N PRO A 300 -10.33 11.55 -6.53
CA PRO A 300 -10.66 10.33 -5.80
C PRO A 300 -9.70 9.22 -6.24
N LEU A 301 -9.11 8.52 -5.27
CA LEU A 301 -8.39 7.29 -5.60
C LEU A 301 -9.39 6.24 -6.08
N PRO A 302 -9.04 5.39 -7.06
CA PRO A 302 -9.87 4.22 -7.35
C PRO A 302 -10.01 3.39 -6.08
N PRO A 303 -11.18 2.78 -5.80
CA PRO A 303 -11.35 1.94 -4.64
C PRO A 303 -10.36 0.77 -4.68
N PHE A 304 -9.81 0.40 -3.52
CA PHE A 304 -8.74 -0.60 -3.39
C PHE A 304 -9.00 -1.90 -4.16
N LEU A 305 -10.26 -2.32 -4.28
CA LEU A 305 -10.69 -3.52 -5.00
C LEU A 305 -10.42 -3.50 -6.53
N LEU A 306 -10.28 -2.30 -7.12
CA LEU A 306 -10.01 -2.09 -8.55
C LEU A 306 -8.52 -1.80 -8.84
N TRP A 307 -7.64 -1.95 -7.85
CA TRP A 307 -6.21 -1.72 -8.02
C TRP A 307 -5.56 -2.90 -8.74
N LYS A 308 -5.05 -2.68 -9.97
CA LYS A 308 -4.31 -3.66 -10.76
C LYS A 308 -2.81 -3.33 -10.79
N ALA A 309 -1.96 -4.34 -10.60
CA ALA A 309 -0.52 -4.22 -10.76
C ALA A 309 -0.13 -4.28 -12.25
N PRO A 310 0.74 -3.38 -12.75
CA PRO A 310 1.36 -3.56 -14.06
C PRO A 310 2.17 -4.86 -14.11
N SER A 311 1.96 -5.69 -15.14
CA SER A 311 2.63 -6.99 -15.34
C SER A 311 4.17 -6.93 -15.22
N VAL A 312 4.75 -5.78 -15.56
CA VAL A 312 6.17 -5.47 -15.38
C VAL A 312 6.66 -5.70 -13.94
N LEU A 313 5.84 -5.44 -12.92
CA LEU A 313 6.23 -5.68 -11.51
C LEU A 313 6.40 -7.17 -11.20
N ALA A 314 5.52 -8.03 -11.73
CA ALA A 314 5.66 -9.48 -11.61
C ALA A 314 6.91 -9.99 -12.36
N MET A 315 7.16 -9.46 -13.56
CA MET A 315 8.37 -9.79 -14.33
C MET A 315 9.66 -9.33 -13.64
N MET A 316 9.67 -8.13 -13.05
CA MET A 316 10.79 -7.65 -12.25
C MET A 316 11.05 -8.55 -11.04
N LEU A 317 10.01 -9.06 -10.37
CA LEU A 317 10.18 -10.01 -9.26
C LEU A 317 10.79 -11.33 -9.75
N LEU A 318 10.33 -11.88 -10.88
CA LEU A 318 10.89 -13.11 -11.46
C LEU A 318 12.37 -12.94 -11.84
N VAL A 319 12.74 -11.82 -12.47
CA VAL A 319 14.15 -11.49 -12.78
C VAL A 319 14.97 -11.35 -11.50
N THR A 320 14.42 -10.71 -10.47
CA THR A 320 15.09 -10.53 -9.16
C THR A 320 15.34 -11.86 -8.46
N LEU A 321 14.37 -12.78 -8.49
CA LEU A 321 14.52 -14.15 -7.97
C LEU A 321 15.52 -14.98 -8.79
N ALA A 322 15.54 -14.82 -10.12
CA ALA A 322 16.51 -15.47 -10.99
C ALA A 322 17.95 -14.96 -10.79
N ALA A 323 18.13 -13.70 -10.38
CA ALA A 323 19.43 -13.09 -10.09
C ALA A 323 20.00 -13.46 -8.71
N GLU A 324 19.17 -13.93 -7.78
CA GLU A 324 19.57 -14.24 -6.39
C GLU A 324 20.71 -15.27 -6.28
N PRO A 325 20.71 -16.41 -7.01
CA PRO A 325 21.81 -17.37 -7.01
C PRO A 325 23.17 -16.81 -7.46
N PHE A 326 23.17 -15.77 -8.30
CA PHE A 326 24.38 -15.17 -8.85
C PHE A 326 24.97 -14.11 -7.92
N THR A 327 24.15 -13.45 -7.10
CA THR A 327 24.62 -12.43 -6.14
C THR A 327 25.05 -13.01 -4.80
N TYR A 328 24.54 -14.18 -4.40
CA TYR A 328 24.91 -14.80 -3.13
C TYR A 328 24.86 -16.35 -3.16
N PRO A 329 25.81 -17.01 -3.86
CA PRO A 329 25.80 -18.46 -4.08
C PRO A 329 25.74 -19.30 -2.80
N ALA A 330 26.37 -18.81 -1.72
CA ALA A 330 26.49 -19.54 -0.45
C ALA A 330 25.15 -19.73 0.28
N ALA A 331 24.28 -18.70 0.36
CA ALA A 331 22.94 -18.89 0.95
C ALA A 331 22.02 -19.69 0.03
N THR A 332 22.19 -19.61 -1.29
CA THR A 332 21.43 -20.45 -2.23
C THR A 332 21.80 -21.93 -2.08
N LEU A 333 23.07 -22.24 -1.82
CA LEU A 333 23.49 -23.59 -1.45
C LEU A 333 22.88 -24.01 -0.10
N MET A 334 22.92 -23.16 0.93
CA MET A 334 22.33 -23.48 2.25
C MET A 334 20.79 -23.67 2.21
N THR A 335 20.06 -22.83 1.49
CA THR A 335 18.60 -22.97 1.33
C THR A 335 18.26 -24.17 0.44
N ARG A 336 19.05 -24.47 -0.61
CA ARG A 336 18.90 -25.70 -1.38
C ARG A 336 19.19 -26.94 -0.54
N THR A 337 20.22 -26.97 0.32
CA THR A 337 20.49 -28.13 1.19
C THR A 337 19.46 -28.28 2.31
N GLN A 338 18.92 -27.19 2.86
CA GLN A 338 17.77 -27.23 3.77
C GLN A 338 16.49 -27.74 3.08
N ALA A 339 16.20 -27.27 1.87
CA ALA A 339 15.07 -27.76 1.07
C ALA A 339 15.27 -29.23 0.64
N LEU A 340 16.50 -29.64 0.33
CA LEU A 340 16.85 -31.03 0.02
C LEU A 340 16.73 -31.92 1.26
N ALA A 341 17.14 -31.44 2.44
CA ALA A 341 16.97 -32.13 3.72
C ALA A 341 15.48 -32.26 4.12
N LEU A 342 14.64 -31.27 3.79
CA LEU A 342 13.19 -31.35 3.94
C LEU A 342 12.57 -32.34 2.94
N ASN A 343 13.01 -32.35 1.67
CA ASN A 343 12.55 -33.33 0.66
C ASN A 343 13.01 -34.76 0.96
N HIS A 344 14.18 -34.94 1.58
CA HIS A 344 14.63 -36.23 2.13
C HIS A 344 14.13 -36.49 3.57
N GLY A 345 13.18 -35.67 4.06
CA GLY A 345 12.56 -35.78 5.39
C GLY A 345 11.62 -36.99 5.56
N LEU A 346 11.50 -37.85 4.55
CA LEU A 346 11.03 -39.22 4.68
C LEU A 346 12.26 -40.11 4.97
N MET A 347 12.63 -40.26 6.24
CA MET A 347 13.25 -41.44 6.91
C MET A 347 13.75 -41.08 8.33
N ALA A 348 13.07 -41.63 9.34
CA ALA A 348 13.46 -41.83 10.75
C ALA A 348 14.07 -40.65 11.59
N PRO A 349 13.46 -40.28 12.75
CA PRO A 349 14.07 -39.37 13.71
C PRO A 349 15.24 -40.07 14.45
N GLY A 350 16.45 -39.97 13.93
CA GLY A 350 17.65 -40.52 14.56
C GLY A 350 18.96 -40.43 13.78
N GLN A 351 18.91 -40.34 12.44
CA GLN A 351 20.13 -40.38 11.60
C GLN A 351 20.54 -39.02 10.98
N SER A 352 19.70 -37.98 11.05
CA SER A 352 19.97 -36.69 10.41
C SER A 352 21.01 -35.82 11.13
N SER A 353 21.46 -36.20 12.33
CA SER A 353 22.41 -35.44 13.14
C SER A 353 23.81 -35.35 12.54
N GLY A 354 24.32 -36.40 11.90
CA GLY A 354 25.69 -36.46 11.37
C GLY A 354 25.95 -35.50 10.21
N LEU A 355 25.11 -35.54 9.17
CA LEU A 355 25.22 -34.64 8.02
C LEU A 355 24.92 -33.18 8.38
N ALA A 356 23.98 -32.93 9.31
CA ALA A 356 23.72 -31.59 9.83
C ALA A 356 24.90 -31.05 10.67
N LEU A 357 25.62 -31.89 11.42
CA LEU A 357 26.85 -31.49 12.12
C LEU A 357 27.99 -31.18 11.15
N ILE A 358 28.24 -32.04 10.17
CA ILE A 358 29.31 -31.84 9.18
C ILE A 358 29.03 -30.56 8.35
N MET A 359 27.79 -30.34 7.92
CA MET A 359 27.40 -29.12 7.20
C MET A 359 27.28 -27.89 8.12
N GLY A 360 27.03 -28.05 9.41
CA GLY A 360 27.11 -26.96 10.39
C GLY A 360 28.55 -26.49 10.59
N ILE A 361 29.47 -27.42 10.79
CA ILE A 361 30.91 -27.16 11.01
C ILE A 361 31.57 -26.57 9.75
N PHE A 362 31.23 -27.05 8.55
CA PHE A 362 31.69 -26.44 7.30
C PHE A 362 30.94 -25.14 6.97
N GLY A 363 29.65 -25.04 7.30
CA GLY A 363 28.83 -23.85 7.08
C GLY A 363 29.28 -22.64 7.91
N GLU A 364 29.59 -22.83 9.20
CA GLU A 364 30.16 -21.77 10.06
C GLU A 364 31.51 -21.27 9.54
N LYS A 365 32.31 -22.12 8.90
CA LYS A 365 33.61 -21.73 8.33
C LYS A 365 33.55 -21.16 6.90
N LEU A 366 32.42 -21.24 6.21
CA LEU A 366 32.26 -20.79 4.81
C LEU A 366 31.28 -19.62 4.62
N LEU A 367 30.56 -19.19 5.67
CA LEU A 367 29.58 -18.10 5.59
C LEU A 367 29.95 -16.90 6.48
N GLN A 368 31.07 -16.24 6.12
CA GLN A 368 31.32 -14.83 6.47
C GLN A 368 31.86 -13.97 5.30
N PRO A 369 31.24 -13.95 4.12
CA PRO A 369 31.15 -12.69 3.39
C PRO A 369 30.04 -11.84 4.03
N GLU A 370 30.36 -10.61 4.44
CA GLU A 370 29.31 -9.57 4.55
C GLU A 370 28.59 -9.49 3.20
N PRO A 371 27.24 -9.38 3.16
CA PRO A 371 26.49 -9.36 1.92
C PRO A 371 26.99 -8.24 1.01
N SER A 372 27.34 -8.61 -0.22
CA SER A 372 27.82 -7.65 -1.21
C SER A 372 26.79 -6.53 -1.41
N THR A 373 27.25 -5.32 -1.73
CA THR A 373 26.37 -4.18 -2.00
C THR A 373 25.33 -4.50 -3.09
N ALA A 374 25.73 -5.28 -4.10
CA ALA A 374 24.84 -5.82 -5.13
C ALA A 374 23.74 -6.74 -4.55
N HIS A 375 24.07 -7.62 -3.61
CA HIS A 375 23.09 -8.47 -2.94
C HIS A 375 22.12 -7.66 -2.06
N LEU A 376 22.62 -6.67 -1.31
CA LEU A 376 21.77 -5.77 -0.52
C LEU A 376 20.81 -4.95 -1.38
N LEU A 377 21.26 -4.45 -2.54
CA LEU A 377 20.40 -3.76 -3.50
C LEU A 377 19.34 -4.70 -4.10
N LEU A 378 19.72 -5.91 -4.48
CA LEU A 378 18.80 -6.93 -4.99
C LEU A 378 17.76 -7.32 -3.94
N LEU A 379 18.16 -7.43 -2.67
CA LEU A 379 17.27 -7.75 -1.55
C LEU A 379 16.29 -6.61 -1.23
N ASN A 380 16.73 -5.35 -1.25
CA ASN A 380 15.83 -4.19 -1.16
C ASN A 380 14.78 -4.23 -2.28
N LEU A 381 15.21 -4.43 -3.54
CA LEU A 381 14.31 -4.49 -4.69
C LEU A 381 13.31 -5.65 -4.57
N LYS A 382 13.79 -6.85 -4.19
CA LYS A 382 12.97 -8.04 -3.92
C LYS A 382 11.88 -7.76 -2.88
N LEU A 383 12.23 -7.09 -1.77
CA LEU A 383 11.28 -6.75 -0.72
C LEU A 383 10.24 -5.70 -1.17
N ILE A 384 10.67 -4.64 -1.87
CA ILE A 384 9.76 -3.62 -2.43
C ILE A 384 8.73 -4.30 -3.34
N LEU A 385 9.20 -5.09 -4.32
CA LEU A 385 8.34 -5.80 -5.28
C LEU A 385 7.41 -6.79 -4.59
N SER A 386 7.92 -7.58 -3.62
CA SER A 386 7.12 -8.56 -2.89
C SER A 386 6.02 -7.89 -2.06
N ALA A 387 6.34 -6.80 -1.36
CA ALA A 387 5.36 -6.05 -0.57
C ALA A 387 4.32 -5.34 -1.44
N THR A 388 4.73 -4.76 -2.58
CA THR A 388 3.81 -4.18 -3.56
C THR A 388 2.85 -5.23 -4.12
N LEU A 389 3.35 -6.37 -4.59
CA LEU A 389 2.52 -7.46 -5.13
C LEU A 389 1.64 -8.11 -4.06
N TYR A 390 2.09 -8.19 -2.81
CA TYR A 390 1.27 -8.58 -1.66
C TYR A 390 0.04 -7.68 -1.48
N PHE A 391 0.17 -6.35 -1.53
CA PHE A 391 -0.97 -5.44 -1.46
C PHE A 391 -1.97 -5.66 -2.62
N PHE A 392 -1.48 -5.90 -3.84
CA PHE A 392 -2.35 -6.23 -4.97
C PHE A 392 -3.04 -7.59 -4.80
N GLY A 393 -2.36 -8.62 -4.29
CA GLY A 393 -2.99 -9.91 -4.00
C GLY A 393 -4.02 -9.85 -2.88
N LEU A 394 -3.81 -9.00 -1.87
CA LEU A 394 -4.82 -8.71 -0.84
C LEU A 394 -6.05 -8.01 -1.44
N SER A 395 -5.84 -7.09 -2.39
CA SER A 395 -6.93 -6.49 -3.17
C SER A 395 -7.72 -7.54 -3.96
N VAL A 396 -7.04 -8.46 -4.66
CA VAL A 396 -7.68 -9.58 -5.39
C VAL A 396 -8.49 -10.48 -4.46
N ALA A 397 -7.92 -10.91 -3.34
CA ALA A 397 -8.61 -11.79 -2.39
C ALA A 397 -9.87 -11.12 -1.79
N ILE A 398 -9.78 -9.84 -1.42
CA ILE A 398 -10.93 -9.09 -0.91
C ILE A 398 -11.99 -8.86 -2.02
N PHE A 399 -11.57 -8.67 -3.27
CA PHE A 399 -12.47 -8.60 -4.43
C PHE A 399 -13.23 -9.91 -4.64
N MET A 400 -12.55 -11.06 -4.61
CA MET A 400 -13.20 -12.37 -4.77
C MET A 400 -14.20 -12.66 -3.64
N LEU A 401 -13.85 -12.34 -2.39
CA LEU A 401 -14.80 -12.44 -1.27
C LEU A 401 -16.02 -11.53 -1.45
N TRP A 402 -15.83 -10.34 -2.04
CA TRP A 402 -16.93 -9.42 -2.33
C TRP A 402 -17.82 -9.92 -3.47
N SER A 403 -17.25 -10.47 -4.55
CA SER A 403 -18.02 -11.04 -5.67
C SER A 403 -18.81 -12.29 -5.24
N TRP A 404 -18.27 -13.09 -4.32
CA TRP A 404 -18.98 -14.21 -3.66
C TRP A 404 -19.94 -13.77 -2.54
N LYS A 405 -20.18 -12.47 -2.36
CA LYS A 405 -21.10 -11.89 -1.36
C LYS A 405 -20.80 -12.30 0.09
N MET A 406 -19.54 -12.58 0.41
CA MET A 406 -19.13 -13.09 1.72
C MET A 406 -19.31 -12.06 2.85
N PRO A 407 -19.72 -12.49 4.06
CA PRO A 407 -19.84 -11.62 5.23
C PRO A 407 -18.57 -10.81 5.54
N ALA A 408 -18.75 -9.66 6.22
CA ALA A 408 -17.63 -8.80 6.61
C ALA A 408 -16.56 -9.51 7.46
N LEU A 409 -16.97 -10.50 8.27
CA LEU A 409 -16.08 -11.31 9.10
C LEU A 409 -15.00 -12.04 8.28
N PHE A 410 -15.36 -12.61 7.12
CA PHE A 410 -14.39 -13.30 6.26
C PHE A 410 -13.37 -12.33 5.67
N ARG A 411 -13.79 -11.11 5.29
CA ARG A 411 -12.88 -10.07 4.79
C ARG A 411 -11.89 -9.61 5.87
N LEU A 412 -12.34 -9.49 7.12
CA LEU A 412 -11.47 -9.21 8.27
C LEU A 412 -10.51 -10.38 8.55
N ALA A 413 -11.01 -11.62 8.56
CA ALA A 413 -10.20 -12.81 8.75
C ALA A 413 -9.12 -12.94 7.66
N THR A 414 -9.45 -12.66 6.40
CA THR A 414 -8.49 -12.63 5.28
C THR A 414 -7.40 -11.58 5.46
N LEU A 415 -7.73 -10.40 5.98
CA LEU A 415 -6.74 -9.34 6.28
C LEU A 415 -5.82 -9.71 7.45
N LEU A 416 -6.31 -10.47 8.44
CA LEU A 416 -5.49 -11.00 9.53
C LEU A 416 -4.61 -12.17 9.07
N LEU A 417 -5.17 -13.09 8.27
CA LEU A 417 -4.48 -14.25 7.73
C LEU A 417 -3.47 -13.89 6.62
N SER A 418 -3.61 -12.75 5.94
CA SER A 418 -2.66 -12.37 4.91
C SER A 418 -1.25 -12.08 5.46
N ILE A 419 -1.12 -11.75 6.75
CA ILE A 419 0.18 -11.58 7.41
C ILE A 419 0.98 -12.90 7.46
N PRO A 420 0.52 -13.99 8.11
CA PRO A 420 1.24 -15.27 8.10
C PRO A 420 1.30 -15.92 6.71
N PHE A 421 0.35 -15.64 5.82
CA PHE A 421 0.32 -16.17 4.46
C PHE A 421 0.86 -15.19 3.39
N PHE A 422 1.74 -14.25 3.78
CA PHE A 422 2.28 -13.18 2.91
C PHE A 422 2.68 -13.66 1.50
N PHE A 423 3.41 -14.76 1.39
CA PHE A 423 3.86 -15.31 0.11
C PHE A 423 2.72 -15.78 -0.80
N VAL A 424 1.62 -16.30 -0.24
CA VAL A 424 0.44 -16.75 -1.00
C VAL A 424 -0.26 -15.54 -1.62
N PHE A 425 -0.47 -14.48 -0.84
CA PHE A 425 -1.06 -13.24 -1.35
C PHE A 425 -0.14 -12.55 -2.36
N MET A 426 1.17 -12.49 -2.11
CA MET A 426 2.16 -11.99 -3.08
C MET A 426 2.07 -12.74 -4.42
N LEU A 427 1.96 -14.08 -4.38
CA LEU A 427 1.80 -14.90 -5.58
C LEU A 427 0.47 -14.62 -6.31
N ILE A 428 -0.65 -14.52 -5.58
CA ILE A 428 -1.97 -14.16 -6.16
C ILE A 428 -1.88 -12.81 -6.88
N GLY A 429 -1.23 -11.81 -6.26
CA GLY A 429 -1.02 -10.49 -6.87
C GLY A 429 -0.12 -10.54 -8.11
N ALA A 430 0.93 -11.36 -8.10
CA ALA A 430 1.80 -11.57 -9.26
C ALA A 430 1.07 -12.23 -10.44
N ILE A 431 0.21 -13.22 -10.18
CA ILE A 431 -0.55 -13.91 -11.24
C ILE A 431 -1.66 -13.00 -11.79
N ASP A 432 -2.43 -12.30 -10.94
CA ASP A 432 -3.47 -11.36 -11.40
C ASP A 432 -2.87 -10.18 -12.20
N SER A 433 -1.65 -9.75 -11.86
CA SER A 433 -0.89 -8.75 -12.64
C SER A 433 -0.62 -9.17 -14.09
N ILE A 434 -0.53 -10.48 -14.35
CA ILE A 434 -0.26 -11.06 -15.68
C ILE A 434 -1.57 -11.48 -16.38
N MET A 435 -2.52 -12.05 -15.63
CA MET A 435 -3.69 -12.74 -16.18
C MET A 435 -5.03 -11.98 -16.07
N ASP A 436 -5.10 -10.92 -15.25
CA ASP A 436 -6.34 -10.16 -14.95
C ASP A 436 -7.54 -11.05 -14.61
N PHE A 437 -7.45 -11.82 -13.51
CA PHE A 437 -8.55 -12.68 -13.07
C PHE A 437 -9.84 -11.90 -12.75
N ARG A 438 -9.70 -10.60 -12.47
CA ARG A 438 -10.81 -9.70 -12.17
C ARG A 438 -11.45 -9.07 -13.41
N GLY A 439 -10.82 -9.21 -14.59
CA GLY A 439 -11.31 -8.65 -15.86
C GLY A 439 -11.38 -7.12 -15.88
N LEU A 440 -10.52 -6.43 -15.12
CA LEU A 440 -10.62 -4.99 -14.88
C LEU A 440 -10.41 -4.14 -16.13
N GLU A 441 -9.57 -4.58 -17.07
CA GLU A 441 -9.36 -3.87 -18.35
C GLU A 441 -10.67 -3.75 -19.14
N LYS A 442 -11.44 -4.85 -19.25
CA LYS A 442 -12.73 -4.88 -19.96
C LYS A 442 -13.76 -3.94 -19.34
N LEU A 443 -13.73 -3.80 -18.00
CA LEU A 443 -14.60 -2.86 -17.28
C LEU A 443 -14.20 -1.39 -17.53
N SER A 444 -12.89 -1.10 -17.67
CA SER A 444 -12.44 0.26 -17.98
C SER A 444 -12.88 0.70 -19.38
N ASP A 445 -12.76 -0.15 -20.40
CA ASP A 445 -13.16 0.18 -21.77
C ASP A 445 -14.68 0.43 -21.88
N GLN A 446 -15.51 -0.38 -21.19
CA GLN A 446 -16.95 -0.15 -21.14
C GLN A 446 -17.31 1.17 -20.44
N SER A 447 -16.61 1.54 -19.37
CA SER A 447 -16.84 2.84 -18.69
C SER A 447 -16.51 4.04 -19.58
N ILE A 448 -15.48 3.91 -20.42
CA ILE A 448 -15.08 4.94 -21.39
C ILE A 448 -16.12 5.07 -22.50
N LEU A 449 -16.65 3.95 -23.01
CA LEU A 449 -17.69 3.91 -24.04
C LEU A 449 -19.05 4.45 -23.59
N ILE A 450 -19.39 4.36 -22.31
CA ILE A 450 -20.63 4.93 -21.73
C ILE A 450 -20.47 6.43 -21.40
N SER A 451 -19.22 6.94 -21.37
CA SER A 451 -18.90 8.35 -21.09
C SER A 451 -18.68 9.22 -22.33
N ARG A 452 -18.89 8.66 -23.53
CA ARG A 452 -18.90 9.35 -24.83
C ARG A 452 -20.31 9.40 -25.39
#